data_AF-A0A0Q8QF04-F1
#
_entry.id   AF-A0A0Q8QF04-F1
#
_cell.length_a   1.000
_cell.length_b   1.000
_cell.length_c   1.000
_cell.angle_alpha   90.00
_cell.angle_beta   90.00
_cell.angle_gamma   90.00
#
_symmetry.space_group_name_H-M   'P 1'
#
loop_
_entity.id
_entity.type
_entity.pdbx_description
1 polymer ?
#
loop_
_entity_poly.entity_id
_entity_poly.type
_entity_poly.pdbx_seq_one_letter_code
_entity_poly.pdbx_strand_id
1 'polypeptide(L)'
;MTISALQAGLSGLQANQRALDVEGHNVANLATQNFQPQQATFQETAGGTSVTISTAARDLSAAANAGGAPSGTDPASSITNSLVYKANFDLSAKVIQAADERIGTLLDIKA
;
A
#
# COMPACT_ATOMS: atom_id res chain seq x y z
N MET A 1 11.24 20.87 -8.60
CA MET A 1 9.98 20.89 -7.82
C MET A 1 8.92 19.99 -8.46
N THR A 2 8.55 20.16 -9.73
CA THR A 2 7.52 19.33 -10.41
C THR A 2 7.95 17.88 -10.67
N ILE A 3 9.20 17.64 -11.07
CA ILE A 3 9.75 16.28 -11.28
C ILE A 3 9.76 15.49 -9.96
N SER A 4 10.10 16.13 -8.85
CA SER A 4 10.08 15.51 -7.51
C SER A 4 8.65 15.15 -7.07
N ALA A 5 7.66 15.97 -7.41
CA ALA A 5 6.24 15.69 -7.13
C ALA A 5 5.70 14.54 -7.98
N LEU A 6 6.10 14.45 -9.26
CA LEU A 6 5.74 13.33 -10.14
C LEU A 6 6.38 12.02 -9.66
N GLN A 7 7.65 12.05 -9.25
CA GLN A 7 8.36 10.90 -8.69
C GLN A 7 7.75 10.44 -7.35
N ALA A 8 7.35 11.39 -6.50
CA ALA A 8 6.64 11.12 -5.26
C ALA A 8 5.25 10.51 -5.53
N GLY A 9 4.50 11.06 -6.50
CA GLY A 9 3.20 10.50 -6.91
C GLY A 9 3.33 9.08 -7.50
N LEU A 10 4.33 8.84 -8.35
CA LEU A 10 4.58 7.52 -8.94
C LEU A 10 5.02 6.49 -7.88
N SER A 11 5.91 6.87 -6.96
CA SER A 11 6.33 5.99 -5.86
C SER A 11 5.18 5.72 -4.89
N GLY A 12 4.35 6.71 -4.56
CA GLY A 12 3.11 6.53 -3.79
C GLY A 12 2.10 5.60 -4.47
N LEU A 13 1.96 5.70 -5.79
CA LEU A 13 1.08 4.84 -6.58
C LEU A 13 1.57 3.39 -6.56
N GLN A 14 2.86 3.17 -6.83
CA GLN A 14 3.48 1.84 -6.78
C GLN A 14 3.45 1.23 -5.38
N ALA A 15 3.66 2.04 -4.35
CA ALA A 15 3.58 1.63 -2.95
C ALA A 15 2.19 1.13 -2.59
N ASN A 16 1.15 1.93 -2.85
CA ASN A 16 -0.23 1.55 -2.55
C ASN A 16 -0.71 0.38 -3.39
N GLN A 17 -0.27 0.26 -4.64
CA GLN A 17 -0.55 -0.92 -5.47
C GLN A 17 0.00 -2.20 -4.84
N ARG A 18 1.27 -2.21 -4.42
CA ARG A 18 1.86 -3.37 -3.74
C ARG A 18 1.17 -3.70 -2.41
N ALA A 19 0.74 -2.67 -1.67
CA ALA A 19 -0.02 -2.87 -0.44
C ALA A 19 -1.40 -3.51 -0.70
N LEU A 20 -2.08 -3.10 -1.77
CA LEU A 20 -3.33 -3.72 -2.22
C LEU A 20 -3.14 -5.18 -2.65
N ASP A 21 -2.05 -5.49 -3.36
CA ASP A 21 -1.74 -6.86 -3.76
C ASP A 21 -1.53 -7.78 -2.54
N VAL A 22 -0.86 -7.27 -1.49
CA VAL A 22 -0.66 -7.99 -0.23
C VAL A 22 -1.98 -8.23 0.50
N GLU A 23 -2.84 -7.22 0.61
CA GLU A 23 -4.17 -7.39 1.22
C GLU A 23 -5.05 -8.35 0.40
N GLY A 24 -5.00 -8.26 -0.92
CA GLY A 24 -5.69 -9.20 -1.81
C GLY A 24 -5.23 -10.64 -1.59
N HIS A 25 -3.92 -10.85 -1.39
CA HIS A 25 -3.37 -12.16 -1.05
C HIS A 25 -3.84 -12.65 0.33
N ASN A 26 -3.92 -11.77 1.33
CA ASN A 26 -4.42 -12.12 2.65
C ASN A 26 -5.91 -12.50 2.63
N VAL A 27 -6.74 -11.69 1.98
CA VAL A 27 -8.19 -11.91 1.87
C VAL A 27 -8.49 -13.20 1.10
N ALA A 28 -7.75 -13.48 0.01
CA ALA A 28 -7.92 -14.71 -0.75
C ALA A 28 -7.60 -15.97 0.08
N ASN A 29 -6.63 -15.88 0.98
CA ASN A 29 -6.20 -16.98 1.86
C ASN A 29 -6.87 -16.95 3.25
N LEU A 30 -7.93 -16.16 3.43
CA LEU A 30 -8.65 -16.05 4.69
C LEU A 30 -9.29 -17.38 5.14
N ALA A 31 -9.69 -18.24 4.19
CA ALA A 31 -10.24 -19.56 4.48
C ALA A 31 -9.17 -20.65 4.66
N THR A 32 -7.89 -20.33 4.46
CA THR A 32 -6.78 -21.29 4.55
C THR A 32 -6.37 -21.49 6.01
N GLN A 33 -6.41 -22.73 6.50
CA GLN A 33 -6.01 -23.03 7.89
C GLN A 33 -4.52 -22.76 8.12
N ASN A 34 -4.18 -22.20 9.29
CA ASN A 34 -2.81 -21.81 9.67
C ASN A 34 -2.14 -20.79 8.72
N PHE A 35 -2.91 -20.07 7.90
CA PHE A 35 -2.36 -19.01 7.05
C PHE A 35 -1.89 -17.82 7.89
N GLN A 36 -0.70 -17.31 7.56
CA GLN A 36 -0.09 -16.14 8.18
C GLN A 36 -0.20 -14.93 7.24
N PRO A 37 -0.95 -13.88 7.62
CA PRO A 37 -1.07 -12.70 6.79
C PRO A 37 0.25 -11.92 6.68
N GLN A 38 0.43 -11.28 5.54
CA GLN A 38 1.51 -10.34 5.27
C GLN A 38 1.02 -8.91 5.51
N GLN A 39 1.84 -8.03 6.06
CA GLN A 39 1.50 -6.61 6.22
C GLN A 39 2.43 -5.75 5.36
N ALA A 40 1.84 -4.79 4.65
CA ALA A 40 2.60 -3.74 3.96
C ALA A 40 2.97 -2.63 4.95
N THR A 41 4.26 -2.38 5.13
CA THR A 41 4.79 -1.27 5.93
C THR A 41 5.36 -0.21 5.00
N PHE A 42 4.88 1.03 5.13
CA PHE A 42 5.39 2.15 4.35
C PHE A 42 6.62 2.75 5.03
N GLN A 43 7.69 2.93 4.28
CA GLN A 43 8.92 3.59 4.72
C GLN A 43 9.26 4.73 3.77
N GLU A 44 9.32 5.92 4.32
CA GLU A 44 9.72 7.13 3.60
C GLU A 44 11.24 7.22 3.54
N THR A 45 11.78 7.31 2.32
CA THR A 45 13.19 7.60 2.06
C THR A 45 13.29 8.97 1.40
N ALA A 46 14.44 9.65 1.54
CA ALA A 46 14.68 10.99 0.99
C ALA A 46 14.48 11.15 -0.54
N GLY A 47 14.20 10.06 -1.27
CA GLY A 47 13.88 10.04 -2.71
C GLY A 47 12.53 9.42 -3.07
N GLY A 48 11.66 9.07 -2.11
CA GLY A 48 10.33 8.50 -2.37
C GLY A 48 9.84 7.54 -1.27
N THR A 49 8.60 7.06 -1.42
CA THR A 49 8.00 6.08 -0.50
C THR A 49 8.25 4.67 -1.00
N SER A 50 8.89 3.83 -0.19
CA SER A 50 9.06 2.39 -0.42
C SER A 50 8.14 1.59 0.49
N VAL A 51 7.68 0.43 0.02
CA VAL A 51 6.90 -0.50 0.84
C VAL A 51 7.74 -1.71 1.16
N THR A 52 7.96 -1.93 2.45
CA THR A 52 8.59 -3.13 2.99
C THR A 52 7.48 -4.06 3.45
N ILE A 53 7.45 -5.29 2.92
CA ILE A 53 6.45 -6.29 3.30
C ILE A 53 6.99 -7.04 4.52
N SER A 54 6.29 -6.95 5.63
CA SER A 54 6.65 -7.60 6.89
C SER A 54 5.65 -8.73 7.16
N THR A 55 6.12 -9.96 7.30
CA THR A 55 5.28 -11.07 7.83
C THR A 55 5.14 -10.87 9.33
N ALA A 56 4.11 -10.15 9.75
CA ALA A 56 3.84 -9.84 11.15
C ALA A 56 3.34 -11.08 11.92
N ALA A 57 4.17 -12.11 12.13
CA ALA A 57 3.75 -13.25 12.95
C ALA A 57 4.85 -14.19 13.46
N ARG A 58 6.15 -13.95 13.23
CA ARG A 58 7.13 -15.02 13.49
C ARG A 58 7.55 -15.18 14.96
N ASP A 59 7.55 -14.13 15.79
CA ASP A 59 8.30 -14.21 17.07
C ASP A 59 7.48 -14.23 18.37
N LEU A 60 6.15 -14.02 18.38
CA LEU A 60 5.36 -14.06 19.64
C LEU A 60 4.13 -14.99 19.66
N SER A 61 3.57 -15.41 18.52
CA SER A 61 2.31 -16.19 18.48
C SER A 61 2.52 -17.72 18.35
N ALA A 62 3.68 -18.14 17.80
CA ALA A 62 3.99 -19.57 17.63
C ALA A 62 4.12 -20.35 18.96
N ALA A 63 4.31 -19.66 20.09
CA ALA A 63 4.35 -20.29 21.41
C ALA A 63 2.98 -20.41 22.10
N ALA A 64 1.95 -19.67 21.66
CA ALA A 64 0.69 -19.55 22.40
C ALA A 64 -0.49 -20.33 21.80
N ASN A 65 -0.46 -20.71 20.51
CA ASN A 65 -1.61 -21.31 19.83
C ASN A 65 -1.25 -22.63 19.14
N ALA A 66 -0.94 -23.65 19.94
CA ALA A 66 -0.98 -25.04 19.52
C ALA A 66 -2.45 -25.52 19.51
N GLY A 67 -3.19 -25.25 18.43
CA GLY A 67 -4.52 -25.83 18.22
C GLY A 67 -5.43 -25.01 17.31
N GLY A 68 -5.57 -25.43 16.05
CA GLY A 68 -6.73 -25.13 15.20
C GLY A 68 -7.14 -23.66 15.05
N ALA A 69 -6.19 -22.73 15.07
CA ALA A 69 -6.52 -21.31 14.94
C ALA A 69 -6.99 -20.99 13.50
N PRO A 70 -8.12 -20.25 13.34
CA PRO A 70 -8.50 -19.72 12.03
C PRO A 70 -7.38 -18.85 11.45
N SER A 71 -7.42 -18.61 10.14
CA SER A 71 -6.47 -17.72 9.45
C SER A 71 -6.25 -16.46 10.28
N GLY A 72 -4.99 -16.06 10.51
CA GLY A 72 -4.67 -14.89 11.34
C GLY A 72 -5.11 -13.56 10.74
N THR A 73 -5.82 -13.59 9.61
CA THR A 73 -6.34 -12.45 8.87
C THR A 73 -7.71 -12.07 9.39
N ASP A 74 -7.86 -10.86 9.93
CA ASP A 74 -9.17 -10.30 10.25
C ASP A 74 -9.80 -9.63 9.00
N PRO A 75 -10.99 -10.07 8.56
CA PRO A 75 -11.66 -9.49 7.39
C PRO A 75 -12.03 -8.01 7.58
N ALA A 76 -12.35 -7.58 8.80
CA ALA A 76 -12.76 -6.20 9.04
C ALA A 76 -11.58 -5.22 8.85
N SER A 77 -10.41 -5.55 9.41
CA SER A 77 -9.20 -4.77 9.23
C SER A 77 -8.65 -4.83 7.80
N SER A 78 -8.66 -5.99 7.14
CA SER A 78 -8.21 -6.09 5.73
C SER A 78 -9.08 -5.29 4.75
N ILE A 79 -10.40 -5.30 4.92
CA ILE A 79 -11.30 -4.44 4.12
C ILE A 79 -10.99 -2.97 4.37
N THR A 80 -10.81 -2.56 5.63
CA THR A 80 -10.51 -1.17 5.97
C THR A 80 -9.15 -0.73 5.42
N ASN A 81 -8.12 -1.57 5.55
CA ASN A 81 -6.79 -1.32 4.97
C ASN A 81 -6.87 -1.19 3.44
N SER A 82 -7.60 -2.09 2.77
CA SER A 82 -7.77 -2.02 1.31
C SER A 82 -8.44 -0.72 0.86
N LEU A 83 -9.42 -0.22 1.63
CA LEU A 83 -10.08 1.06 1.35
C LEU A 83 -9.11 2.24 1.51
N VAL A 84 -8.28 2.23 2.55
CA VAL A 84 -7.26 3.26 2.79
C VAL A 84 -6.22 3.24 1.67
N TYR A 85 -5.72 2.07 1.28
CA TYR A 85 -4.74 1.96 0.18
C TYR A 85 -5.33 2.40 -1.16
N LYS A 86 -6.59 2.09 -1.43
CA LYS A 86 -7.30 2.59 -2.62
C LYS A 86 -7.43 4.12 -2.59
N ALA A 87 -7.85 4.70 -1.47
CA ALA A 87 -7.96 6.15 -1.34
C ALA A 87 -6.60 6.85 -1.53
N ASN A 88 -5.53 6.27 -1.02
CA ASN A 88 -4.16 6.78 -1.18
C ASN A 88 -3.64 6.62 -2.62
N PHE A 89 -4.03 5.55 -3.31
CA PHE A 89 -3.74 5.36 -4.73
C PHE A 89 -4.42 6.44 -5.57
N ASP A 90 -5.71 6.70 -5.34
CA ASP A 90 -6.47 7.74 -6.03
C ASP A 90 -5.90 9.13 -5.74
N LEU A 91 -5.49 9.39 -4.49
CA LEU A 91 -4.80 10.62 -4.10
C LEU A 91 -3.47 10.80 -4.88
N SER A 92 -2.67 9.74 -4.95
CA SER A 92 -1.38 9.74 -5.66
C SER A 92 -1.57 10.02 -7.15
N ALA A 93 -2.60 9.43 -7.77
CA ALA A 93 -2.98 9.72 -9.16
C ALA A 93 -3.40 11.19 -9.34
N LYS A 94 -4.12 11.76 -8.38
CA LYS A 94 -4.56 13.17 -8.43
C LYS A 94 -3.38 14.15 -8.28
N VAL A 95 -2.36 13.80 -7.50
CA VAL A 95 -1.10 14.58 -7.42
C VAL A 95 -0.36 14.57 -8.76
N ILE A 96 -0.32 13.42 -9.46
CA ILE A 96 0.25 13.32 -10.81
C ILE A 96 -0.54 14.21 -11.77
N GLN A 97 -1.88 14.14 -11.75
CA GLN A 97 -2.74 14.96 -12.60
C GLN A 97 -2.55 16.46 -12.34
N ALA A 98 -2.49 16.89 -11.08
CA ALA A 98 -2.25 18.29 -10.73
C ALA A 98 -0.83 18.76 -11.12
N ALA A 99 0.16 17.87 -11.08
CA ALA A 99 1.50 18.16 -11.59
C ALA A 99 1.51 18.32 -13.11
N ASP A 100 0.76 17.50 -13.84
CA ASP A 100 0.62 17.56 -15.30
C ASP A 100 -0.11 18.84 -15.75
N GLU A 101 -1.24 19.19 -15.12
CA GLU A 101 -1.99 20.41 -15.40
C GLU A 101 -1.15 21.69 -15.16
N ARG A 102 -0.27 21.66 -14.15
CA ARG A 102 0.70 22.73 -13.93
C ARG A 102 1.78 22.81 -15.01
N ILE A 103 2.18 21.69 -15.61
CA ILE A 103 3.09 21.72 -16.76
C ILE A 103 2.36 22.28 -17.99
N GLY A 104 1.11 21.87 -18.22
CA GLY A 104 0.28 22.36 -19.33
C GLY A 104 0.07 23.87 -19.28
N THR A 105 -0.34 24.41 -18.13
CA THR A 105 -0.52 25.87 -17.94
C THR A 105 0.79 26.66 -18.09
N LEU A 106 1.93 26.12 -17.67
CA LEU A 106 3.23 26.75 -17.90
C LEU A 106 3.66 26.73 -19.37
N LEU A 107 3.24 25.72 -20.14
CA LEU A 107 3.47 25.64 -21.58
C LEU A 107 2.62 26.67 -22.32
N ASP A 108 1.35 26.80 -21.94
CA ASP A 108 0.36 27.68 -22.57
C ASP A 108 0.71 29.17 -22.39
N ILE A 109 1.32 29.55 -21.25
CA ILE A 109 1.81 30.91 -21.00
C ILE A 109 3.06 31.26 -21.84
N LYS A 110 3.81 30.27 -22.34
CA LYS A 110 5.02 30.48 -23.14
C LYS A 110 4.78 30.45 -24.65
N ALA A 111 3.62 29.98 -25.11
CA ALA A 111 3.18 29.99 -26.50
C ALA A 111 2.60 31.35 -26.88
#